data_AF-A0AAJ2LEC3-F1
#
_entry.id   AF-A0AAJ2LEC3-F1
#
_cell.length_a   1.000
_cell.length_b   1.000
_cell.length_c   1.000
_cell.angle_alpha   90.00
_cell.angle_beta   90.00
_cell.angle_gamma   90.00
#
_symmetry.space_group_name_H-M   'P 1'
#
loop_
_entity.id
_entity.type
_entity.pdbx_description
1 polymer ?
#
loop_
_entity_poly.entity_id
_entity_poly.type
_entity_poly.pdbx_seq_one_letter_code
_entity_poly.pdbx_strand_id
1 'polypeptide(L)' 'MTRALASLPDWPAALTEAEALEFTRVSAAQMKEWRERGVVRFVPRGRNGAAIAQLSELKAALAAMFDSGAATGTDEWFDP' A
#
# COMPACT_ATOMS: atom_id res chain seq x y z
N MET A 1 9.19 17.67 27.35
CA MET A 1 9.11 18.21 25.97
C MET A 1 9.38 17.07 24.99
N THR A 2 8.36 16.42 24.45
CA THR A 2 8.53 15.21 23.60
C THR A 2 7.80 15.35 22.25
N ARG A 3 7.85 16.54 21.65
CA ARG A 3 7.08 16.91 20.43
C ARG A 3 7.91 16.84 19.14
N ALA A 4 8.92 15.98 19.06
CA ALA A 4 9.76 15.84 17.86
C ALA A 4 9.43 14.58 17.03
N LEU A 5 8.75 13.57 17.60
CA LEU A 5 8.39 12.32 16.91
C LEU A 5 7.03 12.39 16.17
N ALA A 6 6.15 13.32 16.53
CA ALA A 6 4.80 13.40 15.98
C ALA A 6 4.74 13.86 14.50
N SER A 7 5.88 14.26 13.92
CA SER A 7 5.97 14.80 12.56
C SER A 7 7.17 14.23 11.81
N LEU A 8 7.53 12.96 12.09
CA LEU A 8 8.44 12.26 11.20
C LEU A 8 7.66 11.94 9.91
N PRO A 9 8.20 12.25 8.72
CA PRO A 9 7.59 11.82 7.47
C PRO A 9 7.48 10.29 7.47
N ASP A 10 6.41 9.76 6.90
CA ASP A 10 6.13 8.31 6.75
C ASP A 10 7.32 7.66 6.01
N TRP A 11 8.31 7.20 6.78
CA TRP A 11 9.50 6.55 6.27
C TRP A 11 9.28 5.04 6.30
N PRO A 12 9.55 4.30 5.22
CA PRO A 12 10.05 4.75 3.91
C PRO A 12 8.97 5.32 2.97
N ALA A 13 9.29 6.39 2.23
CA ALA A 13 8.35 7.04 1.30
C ALA A 13 8.05 6.23 0.03
N ALA A 14 8.94 5.30 -0.34
CA ALA A 14 8.81 4.46 -1.52
C ALA A 14 9.48 3.10 -1.27
N LEU A 15 8.95 2.06 -1.90
CA LEU A 15 9.35 0.66 -1.71
C LEU A 15 9.73 0.02 -3.04
N THR A 16 10.75 -0.84 -3.03
CA THR A 16 11.01 -1.77 -4.15
C THR A 16 9.87 -2.79 -4.28
N GLU A 17 9.82 -3.52 -5.39
CA GLU A 17 8.80 -4.55 -5.59
C GLU A 17 8.81 -5.63 -4.50
N ALA A 18 10.00 -6.06 -4.06
CA ALA A 18 10.14 -7.02 -2.97
C ALA A 18 9.59 -6.46 -1.64
N GLU A 19 9.99 -5.24 -1.28
CA GLU A 19 9.50 -4.59 -0.05
C GLU A 19 7.99 -4.32 -0.11
N ALA A 20 7.46 -3.95 -1.29
CA ALA A 20 6.03 -3.74 -1.50
C ALA A 20 5.22 -5.02 -1.29
N LEU A 21 5.73 -6.18 -1.75
CA LEU A 21 5.10 -7.47 -1.51
C LEU A 21 5.14 -7.86 -0.03
N GLU A 22 6.26 -7.63 0.65
CA GLU A 22 6.37 -7.88 2.09
C GLU A 22 5.43 -6.98 2.91
N PHE A 23 5.30 -5.71 2.50
CA PHE A 23 4.44 -4.73 3.14
C PHE A 23 2.95 -5.02 2.93
N THR A 24 2.52 -5.19 1.69
CA THR A 24 1.10 -5.37 1.34
C THR A 24 0.59 -6.79 1.59
N ARG A 25 1.49 -7.78 1.67
CA ARG A 25 1.17 -9.21 1.76
C ARG A 25 0.27 -9.74 0.64
N VAL A 26 0.10 -8.99 -0.45
CA VAL A 26 -0.64 -9.46 -1.63
C VAL A 26 0.22 -10.42 -2.46
N SER A 27 -0.43 -11.17 -3.35
CA SER A 27 0.28 -12.04 -4.29
C SER A 27 1.06 -11.22 -5.32
N ALA A 28 2.15 -11.79 -5.85
CA ALA A 28 2.89 -11.18 -6.97
C ALA A 28 2.00 -10.97 -8.21
N ALA A 29 1.01 -11.84 -8.43
CA ALA A 29 0.02 -11.68 -9.49
C ALA A 29 -0.85 -10.43 -9.29
N GLN A 30 -1.32 -10.18 -8.06
CA GLN A 30 -2.08 -8.97 -7.74
C GLN A 30 -1.24 -7.70 -7.91
N MET A 31 0.03 -7.73 -7.47
CA MET A 31 0.96 -6.62 -7.64
C MET A 31 1.22 -6.31 -9.12
N LYS A 32 1.39 -7.37 -9.94
CA LYS A 32 1.50 -7.24 -11.39
C LYS A 32 0.25 -6.62 -12.00
N GLU A 33 -0.93 -7.06 -11.60
CA GLU A 33 -2.20 -6.49 -12.06
C GLU A 33 -2.31 -4.99 -11.73
N TRP A 34 -1.98 -4.60 -10.50
CA TRP A 34 -1.96 -3.19 -10.11
C TRP A 34 -1.00 -2.35 -10.95
N ARG A 35 0.16 -2.91 -11.31
CA ARG A 35 1.12 -2.26 -12.20
C ARG A 35 0.58 -2.12 -13.62
N GLU A 36 -0.01 -3.17 -14.18
CA GLU A 36 -0.57 -3.19 -15.54
C GLU A 36 -1.77 -2.23 -15.68
N ARG A 37 -2.60 -2.15 -14.64
CA ARG A 37 -3.73 -1.22 -14.55
C ARG A 37 -3.32 0.22 -14.22
N GLY A 38 -2.05 0.46 -13.87
CA GLY A 38 -1.54 1.77 -13.48
C GLY A 38 -2.01 2.25 -12.09
N VAL A 39 -2.54 1.34 -11.26
CA VAL A 39 -2.96 1.62 -9.88
C VAL A 39 -1.73 1.90 -9.00
N VAL A 40 -0.64 1.17 -9.24
CA VAL A 40 0.65 1.37 -8.58
C VAL A 40 1.72 1.52 -9.63
N ARG A 41 2.48 2.62 -9.61
CA ARG A 41 3.52 2.88 -10.60
C ARG A 41 4.92 2.61 -10.04
N PHE A 42 5.61 1.65 -10.64
CA PHE A 42 7.02 1.41 -10.39
C PHE A 42 7.89 2.25 -11.33
N VAL A 43 8.64 3.20 -10.77
CA VAL A 43 9.56 4.08 -11.52
C VAL A 43 11.02 3.74 -11.19
N PRO A 44 11.94 3.76 -12.17
CA PRO A 44 13.36 3.48 -11.96
C PRO A 44 14.06 4.68 -11.31
N ARG A 45 13.72 4.97 -10.05
CA ARG A 45 14.26 6.09 -9.25
C ARG A 45 14.98 5.63 -7.99
N GLY A 46 14.98 4.34 -7.69
CA GLY A 46 15.66 3.77 -6.53
C GLY A 46 17.17 3.66 -6.72
N ARG A 47 17.86 3.20 -5.66
CA ARG A 47 19.31 2.96 -5.69
C ARG A 47 19.66 2.03 -6.85
N ASN A 48 20.71 2.37 -7.62
CA ASN A 48 21.16 1.62 -8.80
C ASN A 48 20.07 1.44 -9.89
N GLY A 49 19.10 2.36 -9.97
CA GLY A 49 18.01 2.26 -10.94
C GLY A 49 16.91 1.27 -10.57
N ALA A 50 16.88 0.80 -9.32
CA ALA A 50 15.81 -0.06 -8.82
C ALA A 50 14.44 0.59 -9.03
N ALA A 51 13.48 -0.20 -9.50
CA ALA A 51 12.11 0.26 -9.68
C ALA A 51 11.42 0.33 -8.30
N ILE A 52 10.88 1.50 -7.98
CA ILE A 52 10.22 1.77 -6.69
C ILE A 52 8.81 2.31 -6.91
N ALA A 53 7.89 1.92 -6.04
CA ALA A 53 6.53 2.43 -5.95
C ALA A 53 6.38 3.35 -4.74
N GLN A 54 5.51 4.37 -4.83
CA GLN A 54 5.23 5.23 -3.67
C GLN A 54 4.44 4.46 -2.62
N LEU A 55 4.80 4.61 -1.35
CA LEU A 55 4.08 3.97 -0.25
C LEU A 55 2.61 4.41 -0.19
N SER A 56 2.33 5.67 -0.53
CA SER A 56 0.96 6.19 -0.60
C SER A 56 0.12 5.51 -1.68
N GLU A 57 0.68 5.20 -2.85
CA GLU A 57 -0.01 4.48 -3.92
C GLU A 57 -0.32 3.04 -3.47
N LEU A 58 0.62 2.37 -2.80
CA LEU A 58 0.42 1.04 -2.24
C LEU A 58 -0.68 1.02 -1.16
N LYS A 59 -0.66 1.99 -0.24
CA LYS A 59 -1.69 2.13 0.81
C LYS A 59 -3.06 2.42 0.19
N ALA A 60 -3.15 3.28 -0.82
CA ALA A 60 -4.40 3.60 -1.51
C ALA A 60 -4.95 2.39 -2.27
N ALA A 61 -4.09 1.62 -2.95
CA ALA A 61 -4.47 0.38 -3.64
C ALA A 61 -5.00 -0.66 -2.65
N LEU A 62 -4.31 -0.82 -1.51
CA LEU A 62 -4.71 -1.72 -0.44
C LEU A 62 -6.06 -1.31 0.16
N ALA A 63 -6.22 -0.03 0.48
CA ALA A 63 -7.48 0.51 1.00
C ALA A 63 -8.62 0.26 0.01
N ALA A 64 -8.43 0.56 -1.28
CA ALA A 64 -9.46 0.32 -2.30
C ALA A 64 -9.81 -1.18 -2.46
N MET A 65 -8.83 -2.08 -2.34
CA MET A 65 -9.03 -3.53 -2.40
C MET A 65 -9.93 -4.03 -1.26
N PHE A 66 -9.75 -3.50 -0.05
CA PHE A 66 -10.54 -3.89 1.13
C PHE A 66 -11.84 -3.10 1.31
N ASP A 67 -11.89 -1.85 0.86
CA ASP A 67 -13.11 -1.02 0.86
C ASP A 67 -14.16 -1.59 -0.09
N SER A 68 -13.72 -2.15 -1.22
CA SER A 68 -14.60 -2.90 -2.15
C SER A 68 -15.20 -4.19 -1.53
N GLY A 69 -14.65 -4.66 -0.41
CA GLY A 69 -15.18 -5.80 0.37
C GLY A 69 -16.05 -5.40 1.57
N ALA A 70 -15.99 -4.14 2.01
CA ALA A 70 -16.71 -3.65 3.18
C ALA A 70 -18.21 -3.43 2.94
N ALA A 71 -18.67 -3.41 1.69
CA ALA A 71 -20.08 -3.27 1.34
C ALA A 71 -20.96 -4.48 1.71
N THR A 72 -20.39 -5.52 2.32
CA THR A 72 -21.13 -6.69 2.84
C THR A 72 -20.70 -7.05 4.26
N GLY A 73 -20.38 -6.07 5.08
CA GLY A 73 -20.49 -6.20 6.53
C GLY A 73 -21.83 -5.61 6.92
N THR A 74 -22.88 -6.42 6.93
CA THR A 74 -24.06 -6.06 7.71
C THR A 74 -23.56 -5.89 9.13
N ASP A 75 -23.54 -4.64 9.60
CA ASP A 75 -23.50 -4.29 11.02
C ASP A 75 -24.86 -4.70 11.61
N GLU A 76 -25.20 -5.99 11.50
CA GLU A 76 -26.16 -6.63 12.37
C GLU A 76 -25.46 -6.87 13.70
N TRP A 77 -25.25 -5.72 14.35
CA TRP A 77 -25.02 -5.56 15.76
C TRP A 77 -25.83 -6.61 16.53
N PHE A 78 -25.10 -7.56 17.09
CA PHE A 78 -25.59 -8.64 17.94
C PHE A 78 -26.53 -8.08 19.02
N ASP A 79 -27.83 -8.37 18.92
CA ASP A 79 -28.82 -8.13 19.96
C ASP A 79 -28.79 -9.34 20.91
N PRO A 80 -28.43 -9.17 22.20
CA PRO A 80 -28.25 -10.27 23.16
C PRO A 80 -29.56 -10.94 23.59
#